data_AF-A0A261FSI1-F1
#
_entry.id   AF-A0A261FSI1-F1
#
_cell.length_a   1.000
_cell.length_b   1.000
_cell.length_c   1.000
_cell.angle_alpha   90.00
_cell.angle_beta   90.00
_cell.angle_gamma   90.00
#
_symmetry.space_group_name_H-M   'P 1'
#
loop_
_entity.id
_entity.type
_entity.pdbx_description
1 polymer ?
#
loop_
_entity_poly.entity_id
_entity_poly.type
_entity_poly.pdbx_seq_one_letter_code
_entity_poly.pdbx_strand_id
1 'polypeptide(L)'
;MKMRKLFASIAAAATMMAGLAFGAATANAAPADQTLTLNAGSYGVVDGHTFKYVELASYLGENSGEIETVADRDAVVTAIRTATGADVPSDVDPLVWAQSGDLNGTGSPLFGDNSAFPWSGNDASREFANALVSYAETNGVSVTADAEPFTITGLDGGLYLLVDVTEGATATEKSLPIIVGTANTAVSMTGEINVKNQKTDVPPTKSVEGDTDGTVSVGDTLTYTINGMVPSTTDQSDDYVYSFVDYASAGLSINTSKSNVKVYVEGESEPLAESEYTVSPADQTVAGDGSNATFTVSLTKAALDNLQDYAGKKLSVKYSATVTDDAKENPVTNSAEIDNGGNASGQGTPVTLHTNKFSFTKVWADGTAATGASFEVFDGDGNSVAKIENNSGNVFEFAGLKNGTYTVRETKVADGAQNVTGSFTVTLKYGEAMVFGDSLTSDPYDLVKYDGESGAITVTNVKSITQLPLTGAAGTALFTAIGLLLAGVAVTVYVKSRGMKRSLNA
;
A
#
# COMPACT_ATOMS: atom_id res chain seq x y z
N MET A 1 13.98 -26.67 14.02
CA MET A 1 15.07 -27.61 14.38
C MET A 1 15.17 -27.90 15.89
N LYS A 2 14.34 -27.28 16.76
CA LYS A 2 14.50 -27.38 18.22
C LYS A 2 13.76 -28.58 18.85
N MET A 3 12.50 -28.81 18.48
CA MET A 3 11.71 -29.94 19.01
C MET A 3 12.19 -31.32 18.53
N ARG A 4 12.65 -31.45 17.26
CA ARG A 4 13.25 -32.71 16.77
C ARG A 4 14.45 -33.17 17.61
N LYS A 5 15.17 -32.24 18.26
CA LYS A 5 16.28 -32.58 19.15
C LYS A 5 15.81 -33.02 20.54
N LEU A 6 14.75 -32.42 21.10
CA LEU A 6 14.05 -32.96 22.28
C LEU A 6 13.67 -34.43 22.03
N PHE A 7 13.01 -34.71 20.89
CA PHE A 7 12.58 -36.07 20.57
C PHE A 7 13.76 -37.02 20.23
N ALA A 8 14.85 -36.53 19.63
CA ALA A 8 16.02 -37.36 19.30
C ALA A 8 16.99 -37.60 20.48
N SER A 9 17.13 -36.64 21.42
CA SER A 9 17.99 -36.79 22.60
C SER A 9 17.35 -37.65 23.68
N ILE A 10 16.02 -37.67 23.76
CA ILE A 10 15.28 -38.46 24.77
C ILE A 10 15.15 -39.93 24.38
N ALA A 11 15.05 -40.25 23.09
CA ALA A 11 15.06 -41.63 22.60
C ALA A 11 16.33 -42.42 23.03
N ALA A 12 17.45 -41.73 23.25
CA ALA A 12 18.68 -42.34 23.77
C ALA A 12 18.65 -42.64 25.29
N ALA A 13 17.78 -41.97 26.06
CA ALA A 13 17.63 -42.18 27.50
C ALA A 13 16.51 -43.18 27.83
N ALA A 14 15.41 -43.21 27.06
CA ALA A 14 14.27 -44.12 27.26
C ALA A 14 14.64 -45.61 27.19
N THR A 15 15.72 -45.97 26.47
CA THR A 15 16.20 -47.35 26.38
C THR A 15 16.79 -47.89 27.69
N MET A 16 17.14 -47.03 28.65
CA MET A 16 17.69 -47.44 29.96
C MET A 16 16.60 -47.77 31.01
N MET A 17 15.34 -47.33 30.80
CA MET A 17 14.27 -47.44 31.81
C MET A 17 13.25 -48.56 31.55
N ALA A 18 13.22 -49.19 30.37
CA ALA A 18 12.30 -50.30 30.08
C ALA A 18 12.58 -51.61 30.84
N GLY A 19 13.57 -51.63 31.75
CA GLY A 19 14.02 -52.85 32.45
C GLY A 19 14.15 -52.76 33.97
N LEU A 20 13.85 -51.64 34.62
CA LEU A 20 14.04 -51.49 36.06
C LEU A 20 12.72 -51.21 36.78
N ALA A 21 12.26 -52.26 37.48
CA ALA A 21 11.20 -52.21 38.47
C ALA A 21 11.40 -51.04 39.45
N PHE A 22 10.30 -50.35 39.78
CA PHE A 22 10.13 -49.33 40.83
C PHE A 22 11.03 -49.50 42.06
N GLY A 23 12.27 -49.01 41.99
CA GLY A 23 13.27 -49.13 43.03
C GLY A 23 14.17 -47.91 43.09
N ALA A 24 13.75 -46.91 43.86
CA ALA A 24 14.55 -45.81 44.40
C ALA A 24 15.78 -45.39 43.57
N ALA A 25 15.55 -44.84 42.37
CA ALA A 25 16.51 -43.91 41.79
C ALA A 25 16.53 -42.66 42.69
N THR A 26 17.71 -42.13 43.01
CA THR A 26 17.84 -40.88 43.74
C THR A 26 17.14 -39.77 42.95
N ALA A 27 15.99 -39.31 43.43
CA ALA A 27 15.24 -38.22 42.80
C ALA A 27 16.10 -36.94 42.83
N ASN A 28 16.69 -36.59 41.69
CA ASN A 28 17.22 -35.25 41.51
C ASN A 28 16.03 -34.33 41.30
N ALA A 29 15.90 -33.32 42.17
CA ALA A 29 14.84 -32.32 42.03
C ALA A 29 14.99 -31.57 40.70
N ALA A 30 13.85 -31.18 40.12
CA ALA A 30 13.83 -30.31 38.96
C ALA A 30 14.58 -29.00 39.25
N PRO A 31 15.25 -28.39 38.26
CA PRO A 31 15.79 -27.04 38.40
C PRO A 31 14.67 -26.07 38.76
N ALA A 32 14.79 -25.34 39.86
CA ALA A 32 13.81 -24.32 40.24
C ALA A 32 14.13 -22.96 39.60
N ASP A 33 13.22 -21.99 39.77
CA ASP A 33 13.37 -20.59 39.36
C ASP A 33 13.71 -20.39 37.87
N GLN A 34 13.18 -21.27 37.02
CA GLN A 34 13.30 -21.20 35.58
C GLN A 34 12.35 -20.15 34.97
N THR A 35 12.60 -19.85 33.70
CA THR A 35 11.83 -18.87 32.94
C THR A 35 11.39 -19.41 31.58
N LEU A 36 10.28 -18.86 31.07
CA LEU A 36 9.84 -18.99 29.69
C LEU A 36 9.61 -17.60 29.09
N THR A 37 10.31 -17.28 28.01
CA THR A 37 10.17 -16.00 27.30
C THR A 37 9.32 -16.17 26.05
N LEU A 38 8.23 -15.42 25.98
CA LEU A 38 7.31 -15.33 24.85
C LEU A 38 7.69 -14.13 23.99
N ASN A 39 7.92 -14.39 22.70
CA ASN A 39 8.27 -13.39 21.70
C ASN A 39 7.18 -13.33 20.62
N ALA A 40 6.94 -12.17 20.02
CA ALA A 40 6.00 -12.08 18.89
C ALA A 40 6.52 -12.73 17.59
N GLY A 41 7.85 -12.84 17.46
CA GLY A 41 8.46 -13.16 16.17
C GLY A 41 8.14 -12.09 15.12
N SER A 42 8.03 -12.49 13.86
CA SER A 42 7.81 -11.55 12.74
C SER A 42 6.33 -11.20 12.51
N TYR A 43 5.39 -12.01 12.99
CA TYR A 43 3.98 -11.94 12.59
C TYR A 43 3.04 -11.73 13.77
N GLY A 44 3.41 -12.22 14.95
CA GLY A 44 2.53 -12.25 16.11
C GLY A 44 2.51 -10.98 16.92
N VAL A 45 1.82 -11.06 18.05
CA VAL A 45 1.86 -10.08 19.12
C VAL A 45 1.79 -10.83 20.45
N VAL A 46 2.49 -10.33 21.46
CA VAL A 46 2.44 -10.89 22.82
C VAL A 46 1.75 -9.92 23.77
N ASP A 47 2.01 -8.62 23.63
CA ASP A 47 1.44 -7.61 24.51
C ASP A 47 -0.09 -7.64 24.50
N GLY A 48 -0.71 -7.54 25.67
CA GLY A 48 -2.16 -7.61 25.86
C GLY A 48 -2.76 -9.02 25.82
N HIS A 49 -2.02 -10.05 25.41
CA HIS A 49 -2.53 -11.42 25.39
C HIS A 49 -2.50 -12.07 26.78
N THR A 50 -3.54 -12.84 27.09
CA THR A 50 -3.62 -13.66 28.30
C THR A 50 -3.40 -15.12 27.95
N PHE A 51 -2.34 -15.70 28.53
CA PHE A 51 -1.98 -17.10 28.36
C PHE A 51 -2.29 -17.88 29.64
N LYS A 52 -2.81 -19.10 29.48
CA LYS A 52 -2.74 -20.13 30.50
C LYS A 52 -1.57 -21.07 30.22
N TYR A 53 -0.76 -21.33 31.23
CA TYR A 53 0.30 -22.32 31.17
C TYR A 53 0.08 -23.45 32.18
N VAL A 54 0.42 -24.67 31.77
CA VAL A 54 0.38 -25.85 32.64
C VAL A 54 1.62 -26.70 32.40
N GLU A 55 2.24 -27.18 33.48
CA GLU A 55 3.36 -28.11 33.39
C GLU A 55 2.86 -29.49 32.95
N LEU A 56 3.46 -30.02 31.90
CA LEU A 56 3.16 -31.35 31.36
C LEU A 56 4.14 -32.40 31.90
N ALA A 57 5.42 -32.05 31.96
CA ALA A 57 6.49 -32.92 32.45
C ALA A 57 7.60 -32.13 33.15
N SER A 58 8.19 -32.73 34.19
CA SER A 58 9.34 -32.21 34.91
C SER A 58 10.64 -32.79 34.37
N TYR A 59 11.72 -32.00 34.36
CA TYR A 59 13.09 -32.48 34.08
C TYR A 59 13.67 -33.18 35.32
N LEU A 60 14.21 -34.38 35.13
CA LEU A 60 14.79 -35.20 36.22
C LEU A 60 16.26 -34.81 36.47
N GLY A 61 16.47 -33.54 36.81
CA GLY A 61 17.76 -32.95 37.17
C GLY A 61 18.23 -31.82 36.25
N GLU A 62 19.27 -31.11 36.69
CA GLU A 62 19.83 -29.97 35.98
C GLU A 62 20.44 -30.37 34.63
N ASN A 63 19.94 -29.77 33.55
CA ASN A 63 20.32 -30.09 32.18
C ASN A 63 20.24 -31.60 31.87
N SER A 64 19.25 -32.31 32.44
CA SER A 64 18.96 -33.70 32.10
C SER A 64 18.10 -33.81 30.85
N GLY A 65 18.31 -34.84 30.04
CA GLY A 65 17.37 -35.22 28.97
C GLY A 65 16.19 -36.04 29.48
N GLU A 66 16.22 -36.50 30.73
CA GLU A 66 15.17 -37.32 31.29
C GLU A 66 14.00 -36.47 31.79
N ILE A 67 12.79 -36.95 31.52
CA ILE A 67 11.55 -36.28 31.92
C ILE A 67 10.62 -37.25 32.65
N GLU A 68 9.70 -36.70 33.44
CA GLU A 68 8.58 -37.42 34.07
C GLU A 68 7.29 -36.64 33.84
N THR A 69 6.23 -37.30 33.40
CA THR A 69 4.90 -36.69 33.22
C THR A 69 4.35 -36.30 34.59
N VAL A 70 4.03 -35.02 34.77
CA VAL A 70 3.41 -34.48 36.00
C VAL A 70 1.94 -34.09 35.81
N ALA A 71 1.52 -33.87 34.57
CA ALA A 71 0.12 -33.63 34.24
C ALA A 71 -0.75 -34.88 34.47
N ASP A 72 -2.07 -34.68 34.47
CA ASP A 72 -3.03 -35.78 34.57
C ASP A 72 -2.78 -36.82 33.48
N ARG A 73 -2.49 -38.06 33.90
CA ARG A 73 -2.09 -39.14 33.00
C ARG A 73 -3.15 -39.40 31.94
N ASP A 74 -4.43 -39.42 32.32
CA ASP A 74 -5.52 -39.78 31.41
C ASP A 74 -5.75 -38.70 30.36
N ALA A 75 -5.62 -37.42 30.73
CA ALA A 75 -5.62 -36.31 29.78
C ALA A 75 -4.49 -36.43 28.75
N VAL A 76 -3.26 -36.70 29.21
CA VAL A 76 -2.09 -36.86 28.34
C VAL A 76 -2.22 -38.08 27.42
N VAL A 77 -2.65 -39.23 27.94
CA VAL A 77 -2.89 -40.44 27.14
C VAL A 77 -3.97 -40.22 26.09
N THR A 78 -5.05 -39.52 26.46
CA THR A 78 -6.13 -39.18 25.52
C THR A 78 -5.60 -38.28 24.42
N ALA A 79 -4.83 -37.25 24.75
CA ALA A 79 -4.23 -36.36 23.77
C ALA A 79 -3.25 -37.09 22.83
N ILE A 80 -2.42 -37.99 23.35
CA ILE A 80 -1.53 -38.82 22.53
C ILE A 80 -2.36 -39.70 21.59
N ARG A 81 -3.42 -40.35 22.08
CA ARG A 81 -4.29 -41.18 21.24
C ARG A 81 -4.95 -40.35 20.13
N THR A 82 -5.43 -39.15 20.44
CA THR A 82 -6.00 -38.23 19.44
C THR A 82 -4.99 -37.89 18.34
N ALA A 83 -3.75 -37.56 18.73
CA ALA A 83 -2.71 -37.11 17.83
C ALA A 83 -2.05 -38.21 16.98
N THR A 84 -2.12 -39.46 17.44
CA THR A 84 -1.31 -40.55 16.88
C THR A 84 -2.12 -41.78 16.49
N GLY A 85 -3.35 -41.90 16.99
CA GLY A 85 -4.16 -43.11 16.91
C GLY A 85 -3.66 -44.28 17.78
N ALA A 86 -2.57 -44.10 18.53
CA ALA A 86 -1.91 -45.17 19.26
C ALA A 86 -2.29 -45.21 20.75
N ASP A 87 -2.35 -46.42 21.31
CA ASP A 87 -2.63 -46.66 22.72
C ASP A 87 -1.34 -46.68 23.55
N VAL A 88 -1.27 -45.79 24.55
CA VAL A 88 -0.17 -45.76 25.50
C VAL A 88 -0.27 -46.97 26.46
N PRO A 89 0.79 -47.79 26.61
CA PRO A 89 0.81 -48.86 27.60
C PRO A 89 0.55 -48.35 29.03
N SER A 90 -0.11 -49.17 29.86
CA SER A 90 -0.54 -48.74 31.20
C SER A 90 0.60 -48.57 32.21
N ASP A 91 1.73 -49.24 31.96
CA ASP A 91 2.89 -49.36 32.87
C ASP A 91 4.07 -48.46 32.48
N VAL A 92 3.88 -47.58 31.49
CA VAL A 92 4.90 -46.62 31.05
C VAL A 92 4.44 -45.18 31.29
N ASP A 93 5.41 -44.29 31.45
CA ASP A 93 5.18 -42.85 31.45
C ASP A 93 4.71 -42.42 30.04
N PRO A 94 3.58 -41.69 29.93
CA PRO A 94 2.97 -41.41 28.64
C PRO A 94 3.79 -40.45 27.77
N LEU A 95 4.42 -39.40 28.32
CA LEU A 95 5.25 -38.48 27.55
C LEU A 95 6.60 -39.10 27.20
N VAL A 96 7.20 -39.87 28.09
CA VAL A 96 8.40 -40.65 27.76
C VAL A 96 8.10 -41.64 26.64
N TRP A 97 6.97 -42.35 26.71
CA TRP A 97 6.54 -43.27 25.65
C TRP A 97 6.30 -42.55 24.33
N ALA A 98 5.56 -41.44 24.35
CA ALA A 98 5.30 -40.60 23.18
C ALA A 98 6.60 -40.07 22.53
N GLN A 99 7.65 -39.88 23.34
CA GLN A 99 8.97 -39.43 22.90
C GLN A 99 9.91 -40.57 22.50
N SER A 100 9.63 -41.80 22.94
CA SER A 100 10.56 -42.93 22.88
C SER A 100 10.81 -43.49 21.47
N GLY A 101 10.04 -43.10 20.46
CA GLY A 101 10.36 -43.49 19.09
C GLY A 101 9.29 -43.31 18.04
N ASP A 102 9.47 -44.07 16.98
CA ASP A 102 8.72 -44.09 15.74
C ASP A 102 7.29 -44.64 15.92
N LEU A 103 6.40 -43.82 16.49
CA LEU A 103 4.99 -44.19 16.76
C LEU A 103 4.19 -44.52 15.49
N ASN A 104 4.72 -44.18 14.30
CA ASN A 104 4.06 -44.39 13.01
C ASN A 104 4.82 -45.33 12.07
N GLY A 105 5.91 -45.98 12.50
CA GLY A 105 6.64 -46.97 11.68
C GLY A 105 7.49 -46.38 10.52
N THR A 106 7.79 -45.08 10.53
CA THR A 106 8.54 -44.32 9.51
C THR A 106 10.05 -44.14 9.80
N GLY A 107 10.55 -44.62 10.93
CA GLY A 107 11.91 -44.43 11.42
C GLY A 107 12.21 -43.00 11.92
N SER A 108 11.18 -42.17 12.15
CA SER A 108 11.31 -40.79 12.63
C SER A 108 10.34 -40.50 13.78
N PRO A 109 10.67 -39.59 14.72
CA PRO A 109 9.71 -39.17 15.73
C PRO A 109 8.47 -38.54 15.08
N LEU A 110 7.29 -38.98 15.53
CA LEU A 110 6.00 -38.48 15.03
C LEU A 110 5.79 -37.02 15.46
N PHE A 111 6.10 -36.71 16.72
CA PHE A 111 6.09 -35.35 17.24
C PHE A 111 7.33 -34.57 16.79
N GLY A 112 7.17 -33.27 16.57
CA GLY A 112 8.19 -32.47 15.94
C GLY A 112 7.97 -30.97 16.06
N ASP A 113 8.69 -30.25 15.22
CA ASP A 113 8.75 -28.79 15.26
C ASP A 113 7.72 -28.18 14.31
N ASN A 114 7.00 -27.18 14.80
CA ASN A 114 6.05 -26.39 14.04
C ASN A 114 6.23 -24.89 14.33
N SER A 115 7.46 -24.42 14.17
CA SER A 115 7.85 -23.02 14.45
C SER A 115 7.79 -22.09 13.23
N ALA A 116 7.70 -22.65 12.02
CA ALA A 116 7.70 -21.86 10.78
C ALA A 116 6.29 -21.42 10.43
N PHE A 117 6.11 -20.14 10.07
CA PHE A 117 4.87 -19.64 9.48
C PHE A 117 4.59 -20.36 8.16
N PRO A 118 3.34 -20.78 7.85
CA PRO A 118 2.07 -20.45 8.51
C PRO A 118 1.67 -21.31 9.72
N TRP A 119 2.60 -22.08 10.30
CA TRP A 119 2.39 -23.01 11.40
C TRP A 119 1.49 -24.21 11.06
N SER A 120 1.43 -24.58 9.79
CA SER A 120 0.72 -25.77 9.30
C SER A 120 1.54 -27.06 9.38
N GLY A 121 2.76 -27.03 9.93
CA GLY A 121 3.64 -28.19 9.98
C GLY A 121 3.30 -29.17 11.11
N ASN A 122 3.55 -30.46 10.87
CA ASN A 122 3.45 -31.56 11.85
C ASN A 122 2.07 -31.65 12.56
N ASP A 123 1.13 -32.29 11.88
CA ASP A 123 -0.26 -32.44 12.35
C ASP A 123 -0.34 -33.10 13.73
N ALA A 124 0.42 -34.17 13.99
CA ALA A 124 0.39 -34.86 15.28
C ALA A 124 0.76 -33.95 16.46
N SER A 125 1.76 -33.08 16.32
CA SER A 125 2.14 -32.15 17.40
C SER A 125 1.07 -31.11 17.66
N ARG A 126 0.37 -30.67 16.60
CA ARG A 126 -0.75 -29.74 16.72
C ARG A 126 -1.96 -30.40 17.35
N GLU A 127 -2.35 -31.57 16.87
CA GLU A 127 -3.46 -32.35 17.42
C GLU A 127 -3.22 -32.68 18.90
N PHE A 128 -1.98 -33.01 19.29
CA PHE A 128 -1.63 -33.25 20.68
C PHE A 128 -1.80 -32.00 21.55
N ALA A 129 -1.28 -30.85 21.10
CA ALA A 129 -1.44 -29.59 21.83
C ALA A 129 -2.90 -29.15 21.89
N ASN A 130 -3.65 -29.28 20.79
CA ASN A 130 -5.07 -28.94 20.69
C ASN A 130 -5.92 -29.81 21.62
N ALA A 131 -5.63 -31.11 21.70
CA ALA A 131 -6.35 -32.04 22.59
C ALA A 131 -6.15 -31.72 24.08
N LEU A 132 -5.12 -30.96 24.45
CA LEU A 132 -4.84 -30.53 25.82
C LEU A 132 -5.35 -29.14 26.17
N VAL A 133 -5.99 -28.41 25.23
CA VAL A 133 -6.45 -27.03 25.46
C VAL A 133 -7.39 -26.94 26.65
N SER A 134 -8.45 -27.76 26.70
CA SER A 134 -9.41 -27.74 27.80
C SER A 134 -8.80 -28.15 29.15
N TYR A 135 -7.76 -29.00 29.12
CA TYR A 135 -7.00 -29.36 30.32
C TYR A 135 -6.23 -28.14 30.86
N ALA A 136 -5.54 -27.40 29.98
CA ALA A 136 -4.84 -26.17 30.35
C ALA A 136 -5.80 -25.05 30.77
N GLU A 137 -6.95 -24.91 30.12
CA GLU A 137 -7.99 -23.95 30.51
C GLU A 137 -8.51 -24.20 31.93
N THR A 138 -8.59 -25.48 32.33
CA THR A 138 -9.08 -25.86 33.66
C THR A 138 -7.99 -25.76 34.73
N ASN A 139 -6.78 -26.25 34.44
CA ASN A 139 -5.73 -26.48 35.45
C ASN A 139 -4.57 -25.48 35.37
N GLY A 140 -4.48 -24.72 34.28
CA GLY A 140 -3.36 -23.81 34.02
C GLY A 140 -3.43 -22.52 34.82
N VAL A 141 -2.24 -21.97 35.10
CA VAL A 141 -2.04 -20.66 35.71
C VAL A 141 -2.16 -19.58 34.64
N SER A 142 -2.93 -18.54 34.91
CA SER A 142 -3.16 -17.44 33.98
C SER A 142 -2.12 -16.34 34.16
N VAL A 143 -1.59 -15.84 33.06
CA VAL A 143 -0.71 -14.66 33.00
C VAL A 143 -1.15 -13.77 31.85
N THR A 144 -1.16 -12.46 32.07
CA THR A 144 -1.42 -11.48 31.02
C THR A 144 -0.11 -10.77 30.73
N ALA A 145 0.30 -10.78 29.46
CA ALA A 145 1.48 -10.07 29.01
C ALA A 145 1.20 -8.56 28.97
N ASP A 146 2.12 -7.80 29.55
CA ASP A 146 2.10 -6.33 29.63
C ASP A 146 3.28 -5.68 28.89
N ALA A 147 4.04 -6.50 28.16
CA ALA A 147 5.18 -6.10 27.37
C ALA A 147 5.47 -7.15 26.28
N GLU A 148 6.28 -6.74 25.31
CA GLU A 148 6.78 -7.62 24.25
C GLU A 148 8.31 -7.44 24.12
N PRO A 149 9.13 -8.47 24.40
CA PRO A 149 8.77 -9.82 24.84
C PRO A 149 8.25 -9.88 26.29
N PHE A 150 7.56 -10.96 26.64
CA PHE A 150 7.04 -11.23 27.99
C PHE A 150 7.71 -12.46 28.59
N THR A 151 8.06 -12.43 29.88
CA THR A 151 8.73 -13.54 30.55
C THR A 151 7.92 -14.07 31.73
N ILE A 152 7.57 -15.35 31.67
CA ILE A 152 7.03 -16.10 32.80
C ILE A 152 8.22 -16.53 33.68
N THR A 153 8.13 -16.29 34.98
CA THR A 153 9.21 -16.55 35.95
C THR A 153 8.74 -17.48 37.06
N GLY A 154 9.69 -18.05 37.82
CA GLY A 154 9.38 -18.91 38.97
C GLY A 154 8.87 -20.29 38.57
N LEU A 155 9.29 -20.79 37.41
CA LEU A 155 8.90 -22.11 36.90
C LEU A 155 9.85 -23.19 37.40
N ASP A 156 9.33 -24.41 37.57
CA ASP A 156 10.17 -25.59 37.66
C ASP A 156 10.65 -26.00 36.26
N GLY A 157 11.83 -26.63 36.18
CA GLY A 157 12.42 -27.06 34.94
C GLY A 157 11.61 -28.19 34.31
N GLY A 158 11.03 -27.95 33.13
CA GLY A 158 10.07 -28.87 32.55
C GLY A 158 9.54 -28.45 31.18
N LEU A 159 8.58 -29.25 30.68
CA LEU A 159 7.78 -29.00 29.50
C LEU A 159 6.43 -28.42 29.89
N TYR A 160 6.02 -27.36 29.21
CA TYR A 160 4.80 -26.62 29.47
C TYR A 160 3.94 -26.53 28.22
N LEU A 161 2.62 -26.56 28.41
CA LEU A 161 1.65 -26.16 27.40
C LEU A 161 1.21 -24.73 27.68
N LEU A 162 1.27 -23.89 26.65
CA LEU A 162 0.75 -22.52 26.61
C LEU A 162 -0.50 -22.49 25.75
N VAL A 163 -1.58 -21.91 26.28
CA VAL A 163 -2.85 -21.70 25.59
C VAL A 163 -3.23 -20.23 25.71
N ASP A 164 -3.48 -19.58 24.58
CA ASP A 164 -3.99 -18.22 24.54
C ASP A 164 -5.50 -18.19 24.79
N VAL A 165 -5.89 -17.62 25.93
CA VAL A 165 -7.28 -17.53 26.38
C VAL A 165 -7.84 -16.11 26.28
N THR A 166 -7.17 -15.22 25.54
CA THR A 166 -7.58 -13.82 25.39
C THR A 166 -9.02 -13.70 24.90
N GLU A 167 -9.89 -13.05 25.67
CA GLU A 167 -11.27 -12.79 25.26
C GLU A 167 -11.32 -11.51 24.43
N GLY A 168 -11.95 -11.57 23.25
CA GLY A 168 -12.20 -10.39 22.43
C GLY A 168 -10.94 -9.65 21.99
N ALA A 169 -9.87 -10.38 21.64
CA ALA A 169 -8.67 -9.79 21.03
C ALA A 169 -9.07 -8.97 19.81
N THR A 170 -8.99 -7.65 19.93
CA THR A 170 -9.12 -6.74 18.80
C THR A 170 -7.76 -6.63 18.15
N ALA A 171 -7.69 -6.61 16.81
CA ALA A 171 -6.47 -6.42 16.04
C ALA A 171 -5.49 -7.60 15.94
N THR A 172 -5.72 -8.71 16.64
CA THR A 172 -4.91 -9.94 16.54
C THR A 172 -5.74 -11.21 16.67
N GLU A 173 -5.15 -12.33 16.24
CA GLU A 173 -5.68 -13.67 16.49
C GLU A 173 -5.15 -14.27 17.80
N LYS A 174 -5.86 -15.27 18.32
CA LYS A 174 -5.33 -16.11 19.41
C LYS A 174 -4.13 -16.91 18.91
N SER A 175 -3.11 -17.04 19.74
CA SER A 175 -2.00 -17.94 19.44
C SER A 175 -2.48 -19.38 19.43
N LEU A 176 -2.04 -20.14 18.43
CA LEU A 176 -2.16 -21.60 18.45
C LEU A 176 -1.55 -22.15 19.76
N PRO A 177 -2.05 -23.28 20.29
CA PRO A 177 -1.46 -23.94 21.44
C PRO A 177 0.01 -24.30 21.21
N ILE A 178 0.85 -24.07 22.22
CA ILE A 178 2.30 -24.22 22.12
C ILE A 178 2.80 -25.11 23.23
N ILE A 179 3.55 -26.16 22.88
CA ILE A 179 4.35 -26.92 23.83
C ILE A 179 5.78 -26.40 23.78
N VAL A 180 6.33 -26.02 24.93
CA VAL A 180 7.66 -25.43 25.06
C VAL A 180 8.34 -25.96 26.33
N GLY A 181 9.67 -26.15 26.27
CA GLY A 181 10.47 -26.47 27.45
C GLY A 181 11.20 -25.25 28.01
N THR A 182 11.42 -25.22 29.32
CA THR A 182 12.37 -24.27 29.93
C THR A 182 13.79 -24.51 29.40
N ALA A 183 14.72 -23.59 29.68
CA ALA A 183 16.09 -23.71 29.21
C ALA A 183 16.73 -25.02 29.68
N ASN A 184 17.25 -25.82 28.73
CA ASN A 184 17.89 -27.09 29.03
C ASN A 184 18.86 -27.47 27.90
N THR A 185 20.14 -27.51 28.24
CA THR A 185 21.21 -27.72 27.26
C THR A 185 21.28 -29.15 26.73
N ALA A 186 20.88 -30.17 27.51
CA ALA A 186 20.88 -31.57 27.05
C ALA A 186 19.87 -31.82 25.93
N VAL A 187 18.75 -31.10 25.94
CA VAL A 187 17.69 -31.21 24.91
C VAL A 187 17.67 -30.02 23.95
N SER A 188 18.66 -29.12 24.04
CA SER A 188 18.78 -27.90 23.23
C SER A 188 17.55 -26.97 23.30
N MET A 189 16.88 -26.92 24.46
CA MET A 189 15.81 -25.97 24.74
C MET A 189 16.40 -24.64 25.25
N THR A 190 15.88 -23.54 24.74
CA THR A 190 16.35 -22.19 25.10
C THR A 190 15.49 -21.51 26.16
N GLY A 191 14.32 -22.07 26.52
CA GLY A 191 13.35 -21.37 27.34
C GLY A 191 12.69 -20.18 26.63
N GLU A 192 12.73 -20.17 25.29
CA GLU A 192 12.20 -19.08 24.47
C GLU A 192 11.33 -19.65 23.37
N ILE A 193 10.21 -18.98 23.10
CA ILE A 193 9.29 -19.35 22.02
C ILE A 193 8.68 -18.12 21.37
N ASN A 194 8.46 -18.21 20.05
CA ASN A 194 7.63 -17.25 19.35
C ASN A 194 6.18 -17.72 19.45
N VAL A 195 5.27 -16.82 19.83
CA VAL A 195 3.84 -17.10 19.76
C VAL A 195 3.41 -17.35 18.31
N LYS A 196 2.30 -18.07 18.16
CA LYS A 196 1.78 -18.55 16.88
C LYS A 196 0.42 -17.90 16.60
N ASN A 197 0.38 -16.58 16.72
CA ASN A 197 -0.71 -15.73 16.25
C ASN A 197 -0.20 -14.79 15.17
N GLN A 198 -1.12 -14.11 14.51
CA GLN A 198 -0.81 -13.04 13.55
C GLN A 198 -1.56 -11.76 13.88
N LYS A 199 -0.95 -10.63 13.53
CA LYS A 199 -1.62 -9.33 13.51
C LYS A 199 -2.66 -9.31 12.39
N THR A 200 -3.84 -8.80 12.70
CA THR A 200 -4.93 -8.63 11.74
C THR A 200 -5.15 -7.16 11.38
N ASP A 201 -4.55 -6.23 12.11
CA ASP A 201 -4.73 -4.79 11.98
C ASP A 201 -3.64 -4.07 11.17
N VAL A 202 -2.87 -4.79 10.34
CA VAL A 202 -1.78 -4.18 9.57
C VAL A 202 -2.32 -3.53 8.31
N PRO A 203 -2.31 -2.18 8.18
CA PRO A 203 -2.84 -1.53 7.00
C PRO A 203 -2.02 -1.88 5.75
N PRO A 204 -2.66 -1.98 4.57
CA PRO A 204 -1.93 -2.23 3.33
C PRO A 204 -1.08 -1.03 2.94
N THR A 205 -0.10 -1.27 2.06
CA THR A 205 0.58 -0.19 1.32
C THR A 205 -0.08 -0.01 -0.04
N LYS A 206 -0.10 1.23 -0.53
CA LYS A 206 -0.65 1.56 -1.84
C LYS A 206 0.32 2.40 -2.65
N SER A 207 0.45 2.08 -3.93
CA SER A 207 1.28 2.82 -4.89
C SER A 207 0.51 3.08 -6.19
N VAL A 208 0.97 4.06 -6.95
CA VAL A 208 0.42 4.44 -8.26
C VAL A 208 1.54 4.57 -9.28
N GLU A 209 1.23 4.26 -10.52
CA GLU A 209 2.04 4.53 -11.71
C GLU A 209 1.21 5.29 -12.74
N GLY A 210 1.87 6.09 -13.58
CA GLY A 210 1.22 6.87 -14.64
C GLY A 210 1.06 8.37 -14.31
N ASP A 211 1.49 8.80 -13.13
CA ASP A 211 1.59 10.22 -12.78
C ASP A 211 2.90 10.85 -13.30
N THR A 212 3.01 12.18 -13.16
CA THR A 212 4.22 12.95 -13.45
C THR A 212 4.55 13.81 -12.24
N ASP A 213 5.50 13.35 -11.43
CA ASP A 213 5.95 14.02 -10.20
C ASP A 213 4.79 14.37 -9.25
N GLY A 214 3.89 13.41 -8.99
CA GLY A 214 2.72 13.60 -8.12
C GLY A 214 1.57 14.34 -8.77
N THR A 215 1.59 14.51 -10.10
CA THR A 215 0.52 15.21 -10.84
C THR A 215 -0.05 14.43 -12.00
N VAL A 216 -1.31 14.71 -12.35
CA VAL A 216 -2.06 14.00 -13.39
C VAL A 216 -2.90 14.96 -14.22
N SER A 217 -3.24 14.55 -15.44
CA SER A 217 -4.22 15.21 -16.28
C SER A 217 -5.57 14.49 -16.20
N VAL A 218 -6.66 15.23 -16.40
CA VAL A 218 -7.98 14.61 -16.60
C VAL A 218 -7.93 13.68 -17.82
N GLY A 219 -8.49 12.48 -17.67
CA GLY A 219 -8.45 11.44 -18.68
C GLY A 219 -7.21 10.55 -18.66
N ASP A 220 -6.17 10.88 -17.87
CA ASP A 220 -5.03 9.97 -17.68
C ASP A 220 -5.52 8.64 -17.10
N THR A 221 -4.88 7.54 -17.52
CA THR A 221 -5.09 6.20 -16.95
C THR A 221 -3.93 5.88 -16.01
N LEU A 222 -4.27 5.62 -14.75
CA LEU A 222 -3.33 5.33 -13.67
C LEU A 222 -3.41 3.85 -13.30
N THR A 223 -2.28 3.25 -12.93
CA THR A 223 -2.24 1.87 -12.41
C THR A 223 -1.96 1.89 -10.92
N TYR A 224 -2.88 1.37 -10.13
CA TYR A 224 -2.75 1.25 -8.68
C TYR A 224 -2.34 -0.16 -8.28
N THR A 225 -1.52 -0.26 -7.24
CA THR A 225 -1.19 -1.53 -6.56
C THR A 225 -1.45 -1.38 -5.07
N ILE A 226 -2.28 -2.25 -4.50
CA ILE A 226 -2.47 -2.42 -3.05
C ILE A 226 -1.69 -3.67 -2.64
N ASN A 227 -0.82 -3.59 -1.63
CA ASN A 227 -0.09 -4.74 -1.11
C ASN A 227 -0.46 -5.02 0.35
N GLY A 228 -0.94 -6.25 0.57
CA GLY A 228 -1.02 -6.91 1.87
C GLY A 228 -0.07 -8.08 1.94
N MET A 229 -0.25 -8.95 2.94
CA MET A 229 0.46 -10.22 3.06
C MET A 229 -0.52 -11.38 2.92
N VAL A 230 -0.06 -12.51 2.40
CA VAL A 230 -0.79 -13.78 2.47
C VAL A 230 -0.85 -14.20 3.95
N PRO A 231 -2.04 -14.27 4.57
CA PRO A 231 -2.17 -14.66 5.97
C PRO A 231 -2.00 -16.17 6.15
N SER A 232 -1.75 -16.60 7.40
CA SER A 232 -1.96 -18.00 7.78
C SER A 232 -3.46 -18.29 7.85
N THR A 233 -3.86 -19.44 7.36
CA THR A 233 -5.23 -19.98 7.53
C THR A 233 -5.28 -21.11 8.57
N THR A 234 -4.18 -21.35 9.29
CA THR A 234 -4.11 -22.45 10.27
C THR A 234 -5.08 -22.20 11.43
N ASP A 235 -5.96 -23.18 11.71
CA ASP A 235 -7.07 -23.11 12.68
C ASP A 235 -8.08 -21.97 12.46
N GLN A 236 -8.07 -21.34 11.28
CA GLN A 236 -9.15 -20.43 10.88
C GLN A 236 -10.42 -21.20 10.51
N SER A 237 -11.58 -20.61 10.78
CA SER A 237 -12.89 -21.17 10.45
C SER A 237 -13.18 -21.11 8.95
N ASP A 238 -14.05 -21.99 8.45
CA ASP A 238 -14.37 -22.07 7.02
C ASP A 238 -14.98 -20.78 6.43
N ASP A 239 -15.55 -19.91 7.29
CA ASP A 239 -16.10 -18.60 6.94
C ASP A 239 -15.07 -17.46 7.00
N TYR A 240 -13.80 -17.75 7.31
CA TYR A 240 -12.72 -16.77 7.27
C TYR A 240 -12.56 -16.18 5.85
N VAL A 241 -12.49 -14.86 5.79
CA VAL A 241 -12.34 -14.08 4.56
C VAL A 241 -11.25 -13.03 4.77
N TYR A 242 -10.44 -12.84 3.74
CA TYR A 242 -9.43 -11.79 3.68
C TYR A 242 -9.77 -10.84 2.53
N SER A 243 -9.93 -9.56 2.85
CA SER A 243 -10.48 -8.57 1.93
C SER A 243 -9.63 -7.32 1.81
N PHE A 244 -9.39 -6.88 0.58
CA PHE A 244 -8.87 -5.56 0.27
C PHE A 244 -10.04 -4.62 0.02
N VAL A 245 -10.13 -3.52 0.78
CA VAL A 245 -11.19 -2.52 0.66
C VAL A 245 -10.57 -1.22 0.14
N ASP A 246 -11.05 -0.74 -1.00
CA ASP A 246 -10.51 0.42 -1.70
C ASP A 246 -11.35 1.68 -1.43
N TYR A 247 -10.70 2.83 -1.25
CA TYR A 247 -11.35 4.12 -0.99
C TYR A 247 -10.78 5.19 -1.93
N ALA A 248 -11.41 5.36 -3.08
CA ALA A 248 -11.06 6.37 -4.06
C ALA A 248 -11.86 7.67 -3.84
N SER A 249 -11.27 8.81 -4.19
CA SER A 249 -11.99 10.08 -4.37
C SER A 249 -12.84 10.08 -5.64
N ALA A 250 -13.70 11.09 -5.79
CA ALA A 250 -14.47 11.33 -7.01
C ALA A 250 -13.56 11.62 -8.23
N GLY A 251 -12.30 11.98 -7.99
CA GLY A 251 -11.24 12.15 -8.99
C GLY A 251 -10.86 10.88 -9.75
N LEU A 252 -11.36 9.70 -9.38
CA LEU A 252 -11.08 8.43 -10.05
C LEU A 252 -12.36 7.71 -10.48
N SER A 253 -12.34 7.18 -11.70
CA SER A 253 -13.32 6.24 -12.24
C SER A 253 -12.65 4.88 -12.44
N ILE A 254 -13.23 3.82 -11.84
CA ILE A 254 -12.63 2.49 -11.75
C ILE A 254 -13.59 1.47 -12.36
N ASN A 255 -13.10 0.64 -13.27
CA ASN A 255 -13.84 -0.52 -13.76
C ASN A 255 -13.56 -1.73 -12.86
N THR A 256 -14.58 -2.26 -12.19
CA THR A 256 -14.47 -3.36 -11.22
C THR A 256 -14.57 -4.75 -11.85
N SER A 257 -14.53 -4.86 -13.18
CA SER A 257 -14.40 -6.15 -13.86
C SER A 257 -13.05 -6.80 -13.55
N LYS A 258 -13.01 -8.12 -13.44
CA LYS A 258 -11.77 -8.91 -13.21
C LYS A 258 -10.78 -8.88 -14.38
N SER A 259 -11.22 -8.39 -15.54
CA SER A 259 -10.32 -8.04 -16.64
C SER A 259 -9.39 -6.88 -16.28
N ASN A 260 -9.81 -5.98 -15.38
CA ASN A 260 -9.05 -4.84 -14.86
C ASN A 260 -8.48 -5.13 -13.46
N VAL A 261 -9.32 -5.58 -12.52
CA VAL A 261 -8.93 -5.84 -11.12
C VAL A 261 -8.37 -7.26 -11.00
N LYS A 262 -7.06 -7.36 -10.77
CA LYS A 262 -6.34 -8.64 -10.71
C LYS A 262 -5.57 -8.80 -9.42
N VAL A 263 -5.51 -10.03 -8.91
CA VAL A 263 -4.77 -10.38 -7.69
C VAL A 263 -3.51 -11.14 -8.05
N TYR A 264 -2.38 -10.81 -7.42
CA TYR A 264 -1.07 -11.41 -7.64
C TYR A 264 -0.47 -11.84 -6.30
N VAL A 265 0.34 -12.89 -6.33
CA VAL A 265 1.18 -13.29 -5.20
C VAL A 265 2.65 -13.11 -5.56
N GLU A 266 3.46 -12.62 -4.62
CA GLU A 266 4.89 -12.42 -4.85
C GLU A 266 5.59 -13.74 -5.20
N GLY A 267 6.34 -13.71 -6.30
CA GLY A 267 7.02 -14.88 -6.86
C GLY A 267 6.35 -15.40 -8.12
N GLU A 268 5.07 -15.07 -8.34
CA GLU A 268 4.30 -15.49 -9.52
C GLU A 268 4.19 -14.37 -10.55
N SER A 269 4.25 -14.73 -11.84
CA SER A 269 4.08 -13.78 -12.95
C SER A 269 2.63 -13.63 -13.38
N GLU A 270 1.82 -14.68 -13.22
CA GLU A 270 0.41 -14.70 -13.59
C GLU A 270 -0.47 -14.29 -12.41
N PRO A 271 -1.62 -13.62 -12.65
CA PRO A 271 -2.59 -13.36 -11.61
C PRO A 271 -3.23 -14.67 -11.13
N LEU A 272 -3.81 -14.63 -9.93
CA LEU A 272 -4.68 -15.71 -9.43
C LEU A 272 -5.85 -15.92 -10.41
N ALA A 273 -6.31 -17.18 -10.48
CA ALA A 273 -7.49 -17.51 -11.27
C ALA A 273 -8.72 -16.73 -10.77
N GLU A 274 -9.59 -16.32 -11.69
CA GLU A 274 -10.76 -15.51 -11.35
C GLU A 274 -11.73 -16.21 -10.38
N SER A 275 -11.66 -17.53 -10.21
CA SER A 275 -12.44 -18.29 -9.23
C SER A 275 -11.96 -18.11 -7.79
N GLU A 276 -10.71 -17.70 -7.58
CA GLU A 276 -10.07 -17.64 -6.24
C GLU A 276 -10.41 -16.35 -5.47
N TYR A 277 -11.07 -15.39 -6.11
CA TYR A 277 -11.44 -14.13 -5.47
C TYR A 277 -12.74 -13.56 -6.04
N THR A 278 -13.37 -12.64 -5.32
CA THR A 278 -14.51 -11.86 -5.80
C THR A 278 -14.16 -10.38 -5.86
N VAL A 279 -14.91 -9.61 -6.65
CA VAL A 279 -14.84 -8.15 -6.70
C VAL A 279 -16.25 -7.62 -6.52
N SER A 280 -16.45 -6.70 -5.57
CA SER A 280 -17.75 -6.10 -5.26
C SER A 280 -17.65 -4.58 -5.23
N PRO A 281 -18.52 -3.83 -5.93
CA PRO A 281 -19.50 -4.34 -6.89
C PRO A 281 -18.82 -4.97 -8.13
N ALA A 282 -19.40 -6.03 -8.69
CA ALA A 282 -18.83 -6.70 -9.86
C ALA A 282 -19.21 -5.99 -11.18
N ASP A 283 -18.28 -5.98 -12.14
CA ASP A 283 -18.47 -5.57 -13.54
C ASP A 283 -19.16 -4.20 -13.72
N GLN A 284 -18.76 -3.23 -12.92
CA GLN A 284 -19.30 -1.87 -12.94
C GLN A 284 -18.19 -0.83 -13.13
N THR A 285 -18.57 0.34 -13.62
CA THR A 285 -17.72 1.53 -13.53
C THR A 285 -18.18 2.35 -12.34
N VAL A 286 -17.32 2.51 -11.35
CA VAL A 286 -17.61 3.21 -10.10
C VAL A 286 -16.68 4.40 -9.95
N ALA A 287 -17.21 5.49 -9.38
CA ALA A 287 -16.40 6.59 -8.86
C ALA A 287 -16.59 6.62 -7.34
N GLY A 288 -15.51 6.83 -6.61
CA GLY A 288 -15.58 6.93 -5.16
C GLY A 288 -16.06 8.31 -4.69
N ASP A 289 -16.29 8.46 -3.40
CA ASP A 289 -16.64 9.73 -2.75
C ASP A 289 -15.59 10.15 -1.71
N GLY A 290 -14.47 9.43 -1.63
CA GLY A 290 -13.39 9.62 -0.68
C GLY A 290 -13.69 9.15 0.75
N SER A 291 -14.89 8.64 1.04
CA SER A 291 -15.31 8.27 2.40
C SER A 291 -15.79 6.82 2.50
N ASN A 292 -16.52 6.34 1.51
CA ASN A 292 -17.06 4.99 1.46
C ASN A 292 -16.19 4.07 0.60
N ALA A 293 -16.29 2.75 0.88
CA ALA A 293 -15.64 1.75 0.07
C ALA A 293 -16.09 1.88 -1.39
N THR A 294 -15.13 2.09 -2.28
CA THR A 294 -15.35 2.18 -3.74
C THR A 294 -15.51 0.80 -4.34
N PHE A 295 -14.65 -0.15 -3.94
CA PHE A 295 -14.84 -1.57 -4.21
C PHE A 295 -14.08 -2.43 -3.18
N THR A 296 -14.40 -3.71 -3.15
CA THR A 296 -13.78 -4.71 -2.28
C THR A 296 -13.36 -5.93 -3.11
N VAL A 297 -12.16 -6.44 -2.85
CA VAL A 297 -11.68 -7.74 -3.35
C VAL A 297 -11.62 -8.71 -2.19
N SER A 298 -12.29 -9.86 -2.28
CA SER A 298 -12.35 -10.83 -1.18
C SER A 298 -11.83 -12.20 -1.61
N LEU A 299 -11.02 -12.83 -0.75
CA LEU A 299 -10.56 -14.20 -0.87
C LEU A 299 -11.14 -15.02 0.29
N THR A 300 -11.73 -16.17 -0.02
CA THR A 300 -12.23 -17.10 1.00
C THR A 300 -11.08 -17.89 1.60
N LYS A 301 -11.30 -18.50 2.77
CA LYS A 301 -10.33 -19.45 3.34
C LYS A 301 -9.90 -20.53 2.35
N ALA A 302 -10.83 -21.13 1.61
CA ALA A 302 -10.51 -22.19 0.64
C ALA A 302 -9.54 -21.72 -0.46
N ALA A 303 -9.66 -20.47 -0.92
CA ALA A 303 -8.71 -19.88 -1.86
C ALA A 303 -7.35 -19.59 -1.21
N LEU A 304 -7.35 -19.11 0.03
CA LEU A 304 -6.15 -18.81 0.80
C LEU A 304 -5.39 -20.08 1.23
N ASP A 305 -6.08 -21.20 1.41
CA ASP A 305 -5.48 -22.51 1.68
C ASP A 305 -4.56 -22.93 0.51
N ASN A 306 -4.94 -22.60 -0.73
CA ASN A 306 -4.11 -22.83 -1.93
C ASN A 306 -2.85 -21.93 -1.96
N LEU A 307 -2.77 -20.92 -1.09
CA LEU A 307 -1.67 -19.95 -1.04
C LEU A 307 -0.76 -20.12 0.18
N GLN A 308 -0.94 -21.16 1.01
CA GLN A 308 -0.18 -21.30 2.26
C GLN A 308 1.33 -21.51 2.05
N ASP A 309 1.77 -21.99 0.88
CA ASP A 309 3.20 -22.04 0.50
C ASP A 309 3.81 -20.63 0.33
N TYR A 310 2.97 -19.61 0.13
CA TYR A 310 3.32 -18.20 0.01
C TYR A 310 2.98 -17.39 1.26
N ALA A 311 2.62 -18.03 2.37
CA ALA A 311 2.25 -17.32 3.59
C ALA A 311 3.38 -16.34 4.02
N GLY A 312 3.01 -15.09 4.30
CA GLY A 312 3.94 -14.01 4.67
C GLY A 312 4.59 -13.31 3.48
N LYS A 313 4.33 -13.78 2.24
CA LYS A 313 4.68 -13.07 0.99
C LYS A 313 3.63 -12.02 0.65
N LYS A 314 3.98 -11.08 -0.23
CA LYS A 314 3.00 -10.06 -0.66
C LYS A 314 1.85 -10.69 -1.45
N LEU A 315 0.63 -10.27 -1.09
CA LEU A 315 -0.58 -10.46 -1.86
C LEU A 315 -1.02 -9.08 -2.37
N SER A 316 -1.10 -8.93 -3.68
CA SER A 316 -1.26 -7.63 -4.33
C SER A 316 -2.52 -7.56 -5.17
N VAL A 317 -3.32 -6.51 -4.99
CA VAL A 317 -4.41 -6.16 -5.92
C VAL A 317 -3.91 -5.07 -6.86
N LYS A 318 -3.94 -5.31 -8.17
CA LYS A 318 -3.59 -4.35 -9.21
C LYS A 318 -4.80 -4.01 -10.06
N TYR A 319 -4.97 -2.73 -10.39
CA TYR A 319 -6.06 -2.27 -11.24
C TYR A 319 -5.75 -0.91 -11.87
N SER A 320 -6.41 -0.59 -12.98
CA SER A 320 -6.36 0.73 -13.59
C SER A 320 -7.57 1.59 -13.22
N ALA A 321 -7.35 2.90 -13.16
CA ALA A 321 -8.37 3.92 -12.93
C ALA A 321 -8.16 5.11 -13.87
N THR A 322 -9.23 5.77 -14.27
CA THR A 322 -9.18 6.98 -15.12
C THR A 322 -9.44 8.23 -14.28
N VAL A 323 -8.62 9.26 -14.47
CA VAL A 323 -8.80 10.55 -13.79
C VAL A 323 -10.03 11.27 -14.33
N THR A 324 -10.93 11.69 -13.44
CA THR A 324 -12.20 12.35 -13.79
C THR A 324 -12.09 13.88 -13.75
N ASP A 325 -13.14 14.57 -14.19
CA ASP A 325 -13.23 16.04 -14.14
C ASP A 325 -13.19 16.62 -12.71
N ASP A 326 -13.48 15.83 -11.67
CA ASP A 326 -13.40 16.28 -10.28
C ASP A 326 -11.98 16.74 -9.90
N ALA A 327 -10.96 16.16 -10.56
CA ALA A 327 -9.57 16.50 -10.38
C ALA A 327 -9.21 17.95 -10.74
N LYS A 328 -10.10 18.68 -11.42
CA LYS A 328 -9.93 20.11 -11.74
C LYS A 328 -10.03 20.99 -10.50
N GLU A 329 -10.79 20.55 -9.50
CA GLU A 329 -11.05 21.31 -8.27
C GLU A 329 -10.49 20.62 -7.02
N ASN A 330 -10.43 19.29 -7.03
CA ASN A 330 -10.06 18.49 -5.87
C ASN A 330 -8.80 17.65 -6.12
N PRO A 331 -7.97 17.39 -5.10
CA PRO A 331 -6.92 16.38 -5.19
C PRO A 331 -7.51 14.99 -5.49
N VAL A 332 -6.76 14.20 -6.26
CA VAL A 332 -7.10 12.81 -6.56
C VAL A 332 -6.49 11.94 -5.48
N THR A 333 -7.30 11.50 -4.52
CA THR A 333 -6.84 10.63 -3.42
C THR A 333 -7.31 9.21 -3.61
N ASN A 334 -6.52 8.26 -3.10
CA ASN A 334 -6.88 6.87 -3.05
C ASN A 334 -6.16 6.14 -1.90
N SER A 335 -6.91 5.50 -1.00
CA SER A 335 -6.40 4.68 0.11
C SER A 335 -6.95 3.26 0.04
N ALA A 336 -6.45 2.38 0.89
CA ALA A 336 -6.97 1.03 1.03
C ALA A 336 -6.87 0.55 2.47
N GLU A 337 -7.72 -0.39 2.83
CA GLU A 337 -7.73 -1.12 4.09
C GLU A 337 -7.71 -2.62 3.79
N ILE A 338 -7.25 -3.41 4.75
CA ILE A 338 -7.45 -4.85 4.78
C ILE A 338 -8.43 -5.19 5.90
N ASP A 339 -9.48 -5.92 5.57
CA ASP A 339 -10.28 -6.67 6.53
C ASP A 339 -9.74 -8.11 6.59
N ASN A 340 -9.24 -8.49 7.76
CA ASN A 340 -8.69 -9.82 8.01
C ASN A 340 -9.58 -10.56 9.01
N GLY A 341 -10.44 -11.46 8.50
CA GLY A 341 -11.33 -12.26 9.34
C GLY A 341 -12.35 -11.43 10.12
N GLY A 342 -12.81 -10.31 9.57
CA GLY A 342 -13.70 -9.35 10.23
C GLY A 342 -13.00 -8.27 11.05
N ASN A 343 -11.66 -8.26 11.05
CA ASN A 343 -10.86 -7.24 11.71
C ASN A 343 -10.34 -6.24 10.68
N ALA A 344 -10.89 -5.03 10.69
CA ALA A 344 -10.39 -3.92 9.89
C ALA A 344 -9.03 -3.44 10.41
N SER A 345 -8.06 -3.33 9.50
CA SER A 345 -6.75 -2.72 9.80
C SER A 345 -6.76 -1.20 9.86
N GLY A 346 -7.85 -0.57 9.44
CA GLY A 346 -7.86 0.84 9.13
C GLY A 346 -7.18 1.14 7.79
N GLN A 347 -7.39 2.35 7.29
CA GLN A 347 -6.82 2.76 6.02
C GLN A 347 -5.30 2.98 6.13
N GLY A 348 -4.57 2.43 5.16
CA GLY A 348 -3.17 2.77 4.92
C GLY A 348 -3.01 4.22 4.48
N THR A 349 -1.76 4.67 4.36
CA THR A 349 -1.46 6.03 3.88
C THR A 349 -2.02 6.24 2.48
N PRO A 350 -2.84 7.28 2.25
CA PRO A 350 -3.42 7.53 0.93
C PRO A 350 -2.35 7.96 -0.07
N VAL A 351 -2.48 7.50 -1.30
CA VAL A 351 -1.88 8.15 -2.46
C VAL A 351 -2.66 9.44 -2.72
N THR A 352 -1.96 10.54 -2.91
CA THR A 352 -2.55 11.85 -3.24
C THR A 352 -1.85 12.43 -4.47
N LEU A 353 -2.63 12.72 -5.50
CA LEU A 353 -2.17 13.32 -6.74
C LEU A 353 -2.87 14.66 -6.96
N HIS A 354 -2.20 15.55 -7.68
CA HIS A 354 -2.70 16.90 -7.92
C HIS A 354 -2.78 17.23 -9.41
N THR A 355 -3.50 18.30 -9.71
CA THR A 355 -3.53 18.87 -11.06
C THR A 355 -3.19 20.35 -10.99
N ASN A 356 -2.77 20.91 -12.11
CA ASN A 356 -2.52 22.33 -12.30
C ASN A 356 -3.66 22.97 -13.07
N LYS A 357 -3.74 24.30 -12.93
CA LYS A 357 -4.59 25.15 -13.74
C LYS A 357 -3.93 26.46 -14.08
N PHE A 358 -4.34 27.06 -15.19
CA PHE A 358 -3.95 28.41 -15.58
C PHE A 358 -5.12 29.11 -16.27
N SER A 359 -5.08 30.44 -16.29
CA SER A 359 -6.11 31.24 -16.95
C SER A 359 -5.52 32.43 -17.68
N PHE A 360 -6.26 32.95 -18.65
CA PHE A 360 -5.93 34.17 -19.37
C PHE A 360 -7.19 34.89 -19.82
N THR A 361 -7.04 36.16 -20.17
CA THR A 361 -8.14 37.00 -20.65
C THR A 361 -7.98 37.40 -22.10
N LYS A 362 -9.09 37.51 -22.80
CA LYS A 362 -9.21 37.94 -24.19
C LYS A 362 -9.68 39.38 -24.24
N VAL A 363 -8.94 40.21 -24.96
CA VAL A 363 -9.24 41.64 -25.07
C VAL A 363 -9.13 42.15 -26.51
N TRP A 364 -9.75 43.30 -26.76
CA TRP A 364 -9.47 44.16 -27.90
C TRP A 364 -8.23 45.02 -27.65
N ALA A 365 -7.70 45.65 -28.69
CA ALA A 365 -6.56 46.55 -28.60
C ALA A 365 -6.75 47.76 -27.66
N ASP A 366 -7.99 48.15 -27.38
CA ASP A 366 -8.33 49.21 -26.41
C ASP A 366 -8.45 48.70 -24.96
N GLY A 367 -8.17 47.41 -24.72
CA GLY A 367 -8.24 46.76 -23.42
C GLY A 367 -9.65 46.28 -23.03
N THR A 368 -10.67 46.52 -23.85
CA THR A 368 -12.04 46.03 -23.57
C THR A 368 -12.16 44.52 -23.83
N ALA A 369 -13.11 43.86 -23.16
CA ALA A 369 -13.32 42.42 -23.30
C ALA A 369 -13.68 42.02 -24.74
N ALA A 370 -13.06 40.94 -25.24
CA ALA A 370 -13.37 40.36 -26.54
C ALA A 370 -13.95 38.94 -26.39
N THR A 371 -15.06 38.67 -27.06
CA THR A 371 -15.85 37.43 -26.95
C THR A 371 -15.94 36.70 -28.30
N GLY A 372 -16.30 35.42 -28.29
CA GLY A 372 -16.47 34.63 -29.52
C GLY A 372 -15.21 33.89 -29.97
N ALA A 373 -14.16 33.90 -29.16
CA ALA A 373 -12.88 33.26 -29.47
C ALA A 373 -12.83 31.80 -28.97
N SER A 374 -11.98 31.00 -29.60
CA SER A 374 -11.73 29.60 -29.21
C SER A 374 -10.24 29.34 -29.09
N PHE A 375 -9.87 28.53 -28.10
CA PHE A 375 -8.48 28.16 -27.82
C PHE A 375 -8.34 26.67 -27.64
N GLU A 376 -7.17 26.17 -28.03
CA GLU A 376 -6.78 24.77 -27.88
C GLU A 376 -5.38 24.70 -27.26
N VAL A 377 -5.21 23.75 -26.34
CA VAL A 377 -3.98 23.51 -25.58
C VAL A 377 -3.37 22.20 -26.05
N PHE A 378 -2.08 22.25 -26.37
CA PHE A 378 -1.30 21.12 -26.80
C PHE A 378 -0.21 20.80 -25.78
N ASP A 379 0.03 19.52 -25.51
CA ASP A 379 1.14 19.07 -24.67
C ASP A 379 2.50 19.21 -25.38
N GLY A 380 3.58 18.83 -24.70
CA GLY A 380 4.95 18.87 -25.24
C GLY A 380 5.18 17.96 -26.46
N ASP A 381 4.33 16.94 -26.64
CA ASP A 381 4.36 16.02 -27.77
C ASP A 381 3.49 16.51 -28.95
N GLY A 382 2.75 17.60 -28.75
CA GLY A 382 1.88 18.22 -29.75
C GLY A 382 0.48 17.61 -29.83
N ASN A 383 0.06 16.81 -28.84
CA ASN A 383 -1.31 16.29 -28.76
C ASN A 383 -2.24 17.36 -28.18
N SER A 384 -3.45 17.46 -28.73
CA SER A 384 -4.49 18.30 -28.15
C SER A 384 -5.00 17.68 -26.85
N VAL A 385 -4.90 18.41 -25.74
CA VAL A 385 -5.29 17.94 -24.39
C VAL A 385 -6.48 18.70 -23.82
N ALA A 386 -6.76 19.90 -24.32
CA ALA A 386 -7.93 20.66 -23.92
C ALA A 386 -8.33 21.68 -24.98
N LYS A 387 -9.64 21.95 -25.10
CA LYS A 387 -10.19 22.95 -26.01
C LYS A 387 -11.36 23.68 -25.36
N ILE A 388 -11.39 25.00 -25.50
CA ILE A 388 -12.48 25.85 -25.02
C ILE A 388 -12.99 26.72 -26.17
N GLU A 389 -14.30 26.72 -26.37
CA GLU A 389 -15.01 27.63 -27.27
C GLU A 389 -15.84 28.59 -26.42
N ASN A 390 -15.45 29.86 -26.34
CA ASN A 390 -16.10 30.83 -25.46
C ASN A 390 -16.87 31.89 -26.26
N ASN A 391 -18.15 31.64 -26.48
CA ASN A 391 -18.99 32.51 -27.32
C ASN A 391 -19.41 33.82 -26.65
N SER A 392 -19.44 33.88 -25.32
CA SER A 392 -20.02 35.02 -24.57
C SER A 392 -19.10 35.61 -23.49
N GLY A 393 -18.06 34.88 -23.09
CA GLY A 393 -17.06 35.33 -22.13
C GLY A 393 -15.72 35.66 -22.79
N ASN A 394 -14.83 36.24 -21.99
CA ASN A 394 -13.47 36.60 -22.40
C ASN A 394 -12.40 36.00 -21.47
N VAL A 395 -12.78 35.21 -20.47
CA VAL A 395 -11.85 34.49 -19.61
C VAL A 395 -11.77 33.04 -20.08
N PHE A 396 -10.55 32.52 -20.15
CA PHE A 396 -10.27 31.14 -20.50
C PHE A 396 -9.49 30.51 -19.36
N GLU A 397 -10.06 29.48 -18.74
CA GLU A 397 -9.42 28.71 -17.66
C GLU A 397 -9.26 27.26 -18.09
N PHE A 398 -8.03 26.78 -18.06
CA PHE A 398 -7.68 25.39 -18.32
C PHE A 398 -7.20 24.76 -17.02
N ALA A 399 -7.89 23.71 -16.58
CA ALA A 399 -7.62 22.99 -15.33
C ALA A 399 -7.54 21.48 -15.58
N GLY A 400 -7.00 20.74 -14.61
CA GLY A 400 -6.86 19.29 -14.74
C GLY A 400 -5.67 18.90 -15.61
N LEU A 401 -4.56 19.62 -15.50
CA LEU A 401 -3.33 19.39 -16.27
C LEU A 401 -2.21 18.92 -15.35
N LYS A 402 -1.47 17.88 -15.74
CA LYS A 402 -0.23 17.51 -15.05
C LYS A 402 0.88 18.54 -15.20
N ASN A 403 1.99 18.31 -14.53
CA ASN A 403 3.21 19.06 -14.72
C ASN A 403 3.69 18.92 -16.17
N GLY A 404 4.16 20.02 -16.75
CA GLY A 404 4.63 20.02 -18.13
C GLY A 404 4.58 21.39 -18.78
N THR A 405 5.09 21.44 -20.01
CA THR A 405 5.01 22.62 -20.87
C THR A 405 3.91 22.42 -21.90
N TYR A 406 3.02 23.40 -21.99
CA TYR A 406 1.88 23.38 -22.89
C TYR A 406 1.95 24.54 -23.87
N THR A 407 1.52 24.30 -25.11
CA THR A 407 1.34 25.35 -26.13
C THR A 407 -0.13 25.69 -26.25
N VAL A 408 -0.46 26.98 -26.09
CA VAL A 408 -1.82 27.50 -26.23
C VAL A 408 -1.96 28.18 -27.59
N ARG A 409 -2.98 27.80 -28.36
CA ARG A 409 -3.25 28.37 -29.70
C ARG A 409 -4.66 28.91 -29.78
N GLU A 410 -4.80 30.12 -30.30
CA GLU A 410 -6.09 30.66 -30.72
C GLU A 410 -6.51 29.99 -32.03
N THR A 411 -7.60 29.21 -31.98
CA THR A 411 -8.12 28.44 -33.13
C THR A 411 -9.27 29.17 -33.84
N LYS A 412 -9.93 30.09 -33.13
CA LYS A 412 -10.93 31.02 -33.68
C LYS A 412 -10.73 32.38 -33.03
N VAL A 413 -10.52 33.42 -33.83
CA VAL A 413 -10.49 34.81 -33.34
C VAL A 413 -11.87 35.26 -32.85
N ALA A 414 -11.91 36.30 -32.01
CA ALA A 414 -13.13 36.93 -31.54
C ALA A 414 -14.01 37.42 -32.70
N ASP A 415 -15.33 37.50 -32.46
CA ASP A 415 -16.27 37.90 -33.49
C ASP A 415 -16.00 39.34 -33.96
N GLY A 416 -15.83 39.53 -35.28
CA GLY A 416 -15.50 40.82 -35.88
C GLY A 416 -14.02 41.21 -35.81
N ALA A 417 -13.15 40.33 -35.33
CA ALA A 417 -11.70 40.52 -35.38
C ALA A 417 -11.12 40.27 -36.78
N GLN A 418 -9.95 40.84 -37.04
CA GLN A 418 -9.06 40.37 -38.11
C GLN A 418 -8.52 39.00 -37.78
N ASN A 419 -8.32 38.18 -38.81
CA ASN A 419 -7.76 36.84 -38.67
C ASN A 419 -6.23 36.88 -38.49
N VAL A 420 -5.79 37.42 -37.35
CA VAL A 420 -4.40 37.44 -36.89
C VAL A 420 -4.37 36.84 -35.49
N THR A 421 -3.52 35.84 -35.28
CA THR A 421 -3.45 35.07 -34.05
C THR A 421 -2.01 35.02 -33.53
N GLY A 422 -1.89 34.69 -32.25
CA GLY A 422 -0.64 34.37 -31.58
C GLY A 422 -0.76 33.06 -30.81
N SER A 423 0.37 32.52 -30.42
CA SER A 423 0.50 31.35 -29.56
C SER A 423 1.60 31.58 -28.54
N PHE A 424 1.43 30.97 -27.38
CA PHE A 424 2.35 31.08 -26.25
C PHE A 424 2.44 29.74 -25.53
N THR A 425 3.44 29.61 -24.69
CA THR A 425 3.63 28.45 -23.84
C THR A 425 3.43 28.80 -22.36
N VAL A 426 2.96 27.81 -21.62
CA VAL A 426 2.91 27.83 -20.17
C VAL A 426 3.60 26.57 -19.65
N THR A 427 4.53 26.73 -18.71
CA THR A 427 5.12 25.60 -17.99
C THR A 427 4.54 25.55 -16.59
N LEU A 428 3.93 24.43 -16.27
CA LEU A 428 3.22 24.17 -15.02
C LEU A 428 4.03 23.21 -14.17
N LYS A 429 4.23 23.58 -12.91
CA LYS A 429 4.73 22.71 -11.87
C LYS A 429 3.91 22.94 -10.61
N TYR A 430 3.35 21.88 -10.06
CA TYR A 430 2.45 21.98 -8.92
C TYR A 430 3.15 22.62 -7.73
N GLY A 431 2.47 23.61 -7.12
CA GLY A 431 3.00 24.39 -6.00
C GLY A 431 3.99 25.49 -6.40
N GLU A 432 4.29 25.67 -7.69
CA GLU A 432 5.19 26.71 -8.20
C GLU A 432 4.46 27.71 -9.10
N ALA A 433 5.05 28.89 -9.29
CA ALA A 433 4.53 29.87 -10.22
C ALA A 433 4.66 29.37 -11.66
N MET A 434 3.60 29.51 -12.45
CA MET A 434 3.61 29.21 -13.88
C MET A 434 4.68 30.05 -14.58
N VAL A 435 5.47 29.41 -15.45
CA VAL A 435 6.43 30.09 -16.31
C VAL A 435 5.80 30.34 -17.68
N PHE A 436 5.65 31.61 -18.04
CA PHE A 436 5.18 32.04 -19.36
C PHE A 436 6.32 32.06 -20.38
N GLY A 437 6.04 31.66 -21.62
CA GLY A 437 6.98 31.77 -22.73
C GLY A 437 6.30 32.17 -24.03
N ASP A 438 6.94 33.05 -24.79
CA ASP A 438 6.57 33.38 -26.16
C ASP A 438 7.83 33.57 -27.01
N SER A 439 7.63 33.81 -28.31
CA SER A 439 8.71 34.04 -29.26
C SER A 439 8.18 34.80 -30.47
N LEU A 440 9.05 35.46 -31.23
CA LEU A 440 8.66 36.10 -32.50
C LEU A 440 8.05 35.12 -33.53
N THR A 441 8.32 33.82 -33.39
CA THR A 441 7.73 32.78 -34.24
C THR A 441 6.36 32.34 -33.77
N SER A 442 6.12 32.28 -32.46
CA SER A 442 4.85 31.83 -31.89
C SER A 442 3.84 32.99 -31.77
N ASP A 443 4.32 34.21 -31.54
CA ASP A 443 3.54 35.44 -31.48
C ASP A 443 4.20 36.57 -32.32
N PRO A 444 4.09 36.49 -33.67
CA PRO A 444 4.76 37.44 -34.57
C PRO A 444 4.19 38.86 -34.49
N TYR A 445 3.02 39.02 -33.88
CA TYR A 445 2.29 40.27 -33.79
C TYR A 445 2.26 40.84 -32.37
N ASP A 446 2.95 40.20 -31.42
CA ASP A 446 3.06 40.64 -30.02
C ASP A 446 1.67 40.82 -29.35
N LEU A 447 0.76 39.89 -29.68
CA LEU A 447 -0.64 39.86 -29.24
C LEU A 447 -0.83 39.27 -27.85
N VAL A 448 0.15 38.54 -27.33
CA VAL A 448 0.11 37.92 -26.01
C VAL A 448 0.97 38.74 -25.05
N LYS A 449 0.40 39.12 -23.91
CA LYS A 449 1.07 39.87 -22.86
C LYS A 449 1.04 39.11 -21.56
N TYR A 450 2.17 39.07 -20.88
CA TYR A 450 2.31 38.53 -19.54
C TYR A 450 2.77 39.64 -18.59
N ASP A 451 2.02 39.85 -17.53
CA ASP A 451 2.42 40.71 -16.42
C ASP A 451 3.13 39.85 -15.36
N GLY A 452 4.45 40.02 -15.23
CA GLY A 452 5.26 39.26 -14.29
C GLY A 452 5.01 39.57 -12.82
N GLU A 453 4.33 40.68 -12.49
CA GLU A 453 3.96 41.02 -11.10
C GLU A 453 2.66 40.32 -10.69
N SER A 454 1.63 40.39 -11.54
CA SER A 454 0.32 39.80 -11.25
C SER A 454 0.17 38.35 -11.74
N GLY A 455 1.05 37.88 -12.61
CA GLY A 455 0.93 36.60 -13.32
C GLY A 455 -0.15 36.58 -14.40
N ALA A 456 -0.76 37.73 -14.72
CA ALA A 456 -1.88 37.81 -15.65
C ALA A 456 -1.43 37.67 -17.10
N ILE A 457 -2.09 36.79 -17.84
CA ILE A 457 -1.93 36.67 -19.30
C ILE A 457 -3.11 37.35 -20.00
N THR A 458 -2.80 38.15 -21.01
CA THR A 458 -3.77 38.83 -21.86
C THR A 458 -3.51 38.50 -23.33
N VAL A 459 -4.54 38.08 -24.07
CA VAL A 459 -4.46 37.78 -25.50
C VAL A 459 -5.30 38.78 -26.28
N THR A 460 -4.68 39.57 -27.14
CA THR A 460 -5.29 40.68 -27.87
C THR A 460 -5.78 40.25 -29.27
N ASN A 461 -7.00 40.64 -29.64
CA ASN A 461 -7.44 40.66 -31.04
C ASN A 461 -7.61 42.11 -31.48
N VAL A 462 -7.56 42.32 -32.79
CA VAL A 462 -7.65 43.64 -33.43
C VAL A 462 -8.78 43.65 -34.45
N LYS A 463 -9.44 44.80 -34.65
CA LYS A 463 -10.48 44.97 -35.70
C LYS A 463 -9.87 45.35 -37.05
N SER A 464 -8.65 45.87 -37.06
CA SER A 464 -7.90 46.21 -38.27
C SER A 464 -6.39 46.05 -38.06
N ILE A 465 -5.64 45.88 -39.15
CA ILE A 465 -4.17 45.77 -39.15
C ILE A 465 -3.47 47.01 -38.55
N THR A 466 -4.14 48.16 -38.54
CA THR A 466 -3.61 49.41 -37.97
C THR A 466 -3.63 49.44 -36.44
N GLN A 467 -4.33 48.48 -35.82
CA GLN A 467 -4.38 48.31 -34.37
C GLN A 467 -3.40 47.25 -33.86
N LEU A 468 -2.61 46.63 -34.76
CA LEU A 468 -1.56 45.70 -34.35
C LEU A 468 -0.56 46.42 -33.43
N PRO A 469 -0.14 45.78 -32.33
CA PRO A 469 0.95 46.28 -31.52
C PRO A 469 2.15 46.66 -32.37
N LEU A 470 2.73 47.83 -32.10
CA LEU A 470 3.93 48.29 -32.79
C LEU A 470 5.10 47.45 -32.27
N THR A 471 5.44 46.37 -32.98
CA THR A 471 6.58 45.53 -32.61
C THR A 471 7.88 46.33 -32.71
N GLY A 472 8.81 46.09 -31.79
CA GLY A 472 10.00 46.92 -31.59
C GLY A 472 10.87 47.15 -32.84
N ALA A 473 10.85 46.24 -33.83
CA ALA A 473 11.56 46.42 -35.10
C ALA A 473 10.72 47.09 -36.20
N ALA A 474 9.44 46.75 -36.36
CA ALA A 474 8.59 47.32 -37.41
C ALA A 474 8.16 48.77 -37.11
N GLY A 475 7.94 49.09 -35.82
CA GLY A 475 7.66 50.45 -35.38
C GLY A 475 8.80 51.41 -35.72
N THR A 476 10.05 51.02 -35.44
CA THR A 476 11.22 51.85 -35.78
C THR A 476 11.37 52.06 -37.27
N ALA A 477 11.13 51.05 -38.12
CA ALA A 477 11.23 51.18 -39.57
C ALA A 477 10.17 52.13 -40.16
N LEU A 478 8.91 52.04 -39.71
CA LEU A 478 7.84 52.93 -40.16
C LEU A 478 8.09 54.39 -39.72
N PHE A 479 8.48 54.60 -38.46
CA PHE A 479 8.83 55.94 -37.98
C PHE A 479 10.11 56.49 -38.63
N THR A 480 11.06 55.63 -38.99
CA THR A 480 12.27 56.02 -39.74
C THR A 480 11.92 56.41 -41.18
N ALA A 481 11.06 55.65 -41.87
CA ALA A 481 10.60 55.98 -43.22
C ALA A 481 9.81 57.29 -43.26
N ILE A 482 8.90 57.50 -42.30
CA ILE A 482 8.16 58.76 -42.15
C ILE A 482 9.11 59.91 -41.79
N GLY A 483 10.08 59.67 -40.89
CA GLY A 483 11.12 60.65 -40.54
C GLY A 483 11.97 61.06 -41.74
N LEU A 484 12.37 60.12 -42.59
CA LEU A 484 13.09 60.40 -43.84
C LEU A 484 12.23 61.17 -44.84
N LEU A 485 10.94 60.85 -44.96
CA LEU A 485 10.00 61.61 -45.79
C LEU A 485 9.85 63.05 -45.31
N LEU A 486 9.66 63.27 -44.01
CA LEU A 486 9.54 64.61 -43.42
C LEU A 486 10.85 65.40 -43.54
N ALA A 487 12.00 64.76 -43.33
CA ALA A 487 13.30 65.38 -43.56
C ALA A 487 13.48 65.78 -45.03
N GLY A 488 13.06 64.92 -45.97
CA GLY A 488 13.03 65.24 -47.39
C GLY A 488 12.18 66.48 -47.69
N VAL A 489 10.95 66.55 -47.19
CA VAL A 489 10.07 67.72 -47.37
C VAL A 489 10.69 69.00 -46.77
N ALA A 490 11.28 68.91 -45.57
CA ALA A 490 11.93 70.05 -44.92
C ALA A 490 13.11 70.61 -45.74
N VAL A 491 13.93 69.73 -46.32
CA VAL A 491 15.02 70.12 -47.22
C VAL A 491 14.47 70.82 -48.46
N THR A 492 13.43 70.30 -49.09
CA THR A 492 12.82 70.91 -50.29
C THR A 492 12.25 72.30 -50.00
N VAL A 493 11.57 72.48 -48.85
CA VAL A 493 11.05 73.79 -48.41
C VAL A 493 12.19 74.76 -48.10
N TYR A 494 13.24 74.31 -47.40
CA TYR A 494 14.40 75.14 -47.09
C TYR A 494 15.12 75.64 -48.36
N VAL A 495 15.37 74.76 -49.33
CA VAL A 495 15.97 75.11 -50.62
C VAL A 495 15.09 76.10 -51.40
N LYS A 496 13.78 75.86 -51.47
CA LYS A 496 12.85 76.77 -52.15
C LYS A 496 12.77 78.15 -51.47
N SER A 497 12.80 78.20 -50.13
CA SER A 497 12.80 79.45 -49.37
C SER A 497 14.03 80.32 -49.64
N ARG A 498 15.21 79.71 -49.83
CA ARG A 498 16.44 80.44 -50.21
C ARG A 498 16.40 80.91 -51.66
N GLY A 499 15.80 80.14 -52.57
CA GLY A 499 15.57 80.55 -53.96
C GLY A 499 14.71 81.82 -54.05
N MET A 500 13.63 81.89 -53.28
CA MET A 500 12.74 83.06 -53.24
C MET A 500 13.39 84.28 -52.57
N LYS A 501 14.27 84.08 -51.58
CA LYS A 501 15.06 85.19 -51.01
C LYS A 501 16.06 85.79 -52.00
N ARG A 502 16.55 85.01 -52.97
CA ARG A 502 17.40 85.51 -54.06
C ARG A 502 16.61 86.25 -55.13
N SER A 503 15.36 85.86 -55.40
CA SER A 503 14.50 86.56 -56.37
C SER A 503 13.83 87.82 -55.82
N LEU A 504 13.81 88.02 -54.51
CA LEU A 504 13.30 89.23 -53.85
C LEU A 504 14.38 90.32 -53.65
N ASN A 505 15.66 89.99 -53.85
CA ASN A 505 16.79 90.91 -53.74
C ASN A 505 17.53 91.12 -55.08
N ALA A 506 16.90 90.77 -56.21
CA ALA A 506 17.43 90.94 -57.57
C ALA A 506 16.62 92.00 -58.33
#